data_AF-A0A8T1SEY1-F1
#
_entry.id   AF-A0A8T1SEY1-F1
#
_cell.length_a   1.000
_cell.length_b   1.000
_cell.length_c   1.000
_cell.angle_alpha   90.00
_cell.angle_beta   90.00
_cell.angle_gamma   90.00
#
_symmetry.space_group_name_H-M   'P 1'
#
loop_
_entity.id
_entity.type
_entity.pdbx_description
1 polymer ?
#
loop_
_entity_poly.entity_id
_entity_poly.type
_entity_poly.pdbx_seq_one_letter_code
_entity_poly.pdbx_strand_id
1 'polypeptide(L)'
;MKYADYNLFGLEDESKGYRLRLGSYTGTAGDAMTSNNPTTVHDNMKFSAKDRDQDTYSGDCATSYAGAWWYSACYSVRLNVKGSITWGSFCNGNCHASAMLIKPASYC
;
A
#
# COMPACT_ATOMS: atom_id res chain seq x y z
N MET A 1 8.97 -6.40 16.94
CA MET A 1 7.77 -6.11 16.12
C MET A 1 7.89 -4.67 15.65
N LYS A 2 7.69 -4.41 14.35
CA LYS A 2 7.65 -3.06 13.79
C LYS A 2 6.22 -2.75 13.37
N TYR A 3 5.86 -1.47 13.37
CA TYR A 3 4.54 -1.03 12.96
C TYR A 3 4.62 0.30 12.23
N ALA A 4 3.60 0.54 11.42
CA ALA A 4 3.28 1.81 10.78
C ALA A 4 1.83 2.13 11.11
N ASP A 5 1.59 3.29 11.70
CA ASP A 5 0.27 3.79 12.07
C ASP A 5 0.02 5.06 11.25
N TYR A 6 -1.12 5.10 10.58
CA TYR A 6 -1.59 6.27 9.85
C TYR A 6 -2.82 6.78 10.57
N ASN A 7 -2.81 8.06 10.95
CA ASN A 7 -3.89 8.65 11.77
C ASN A 7 -5.22 8.81 11.01
N LEU A 8 -5.21 8.59 9.69
CA LEU A 8 -6.39 8.48 8.84
C LEU A 8 -6.18 7.28 7.91
N PHE A 9 -7.25 6.50 7.75
CA PHE A 9 -7.37 5.46 6.74
C PHE A 9 -8.76 5.57 6.11
N GLY A 10 -8.81 5.71 4.79
CA GLY A 10 -10.05 5.75 4.03
C GLY A 10 -9.90 5.09 2.67
N LEU A 11 -10.99 4.49 2.21
CA LEU A 11 -11.13 3.99 0.85
C LEU A 11 -12.27 4.73 0.17
N GLU A 12 -12.03 5.25 -1.02
CA GLU A 12 -13.11 5.73 -1.89
C GLU A 12 -13.91 4.54 -2.45
N ASP A 13 -15.06 4.82 -3.06
CA ASP A 13 -15.90 3.79 -3.64
C ASP A 13 -15.28 3.13 -4.89
N GLU A 14 -15.95 2.08 -5.39
CA GLU A 14 -15.53 1.37 -6.60
C GLU A 14 -15.48 2.26 -7.85
N SER A 15 -16.37 3.25 -7.97
CA SER A 15 -16.38 4.18 -9.11
C SER A 15 -15.09 5.01 -9.17
N LYS A 16 -14.44 5.19 -8.01
CA LYS A 16 -13.12 5.83 -7.89
C LYS A 16 -11.96 4.83 -7.90
N GLY A 17 -12.25 3.53 -7.97
CA GLY A 17 -11.25 2.45 -7.99
C GLY A 17 -10.69 2.13 -6.61
N TYR A 18 -11.51 2.21 -5.56
CA TYR A 18 -11.10 1.93 -4.18
C TYR A 18 -9.87 2.73 -3.75
N ARG A 19 -9.80 3.99 -4.16
CA ARG A 19 -8.63 4.84 -3.95
C ARG A 19 -8.29 4.94 -2.46
N LEU A 20 -7.01 4.71 -2.14
CA LEU A 20 -6.50 4.80 -0.78
C LEU A 20 -6.31 6.27 -0.36
N ARG A 21 -6.70 6.57 0.87
CA ARG A 21 -6.45 7.85 1.55
C ARG A 21 -5.78 7.57 2.89
N LEU A 22 -4.55 8.06 3.05
CA LEU A 22 -3.79 7.98 4.28
C LEU A 22 -3.54 9.37 4.87
N GLY A 23 -3.43 9.40 6.19
CA GLY A 23 -3.04 10.60 6.93
C GLY A 23 -1.55 10.62 7.26
N SER A 24 -1.21 11.31 8.34
CA SER A 24 0.16 11.38 8.85
C SER A 24 0.61 10.04 9.41
N TYR A 25 1.83 9.66 9.04
CA TYR A 25 2.51 8.46 9.54
C TYR A 25 3.10 8.68 10.94
N THR A 26 3.00 7.66 11.78
CA THR A 26 3.85 7.42 12.94
C THR A 26 4.28 5.95 13.00
N GLY A 27 5.36 5.65 13.71
CA GLY A 27 5.76 4.27 13.97
C GLY A 27 7.23 3.99 13.73
N THR A 28 7.57 2.70 13.73
CA THR A 28 8.96 2.21 13.79
C THR A 28 9.40 1.42 12.57
N ALA A 29 8.49 1.13 11.64
CA ALA A 29 8.76 0.41 10.38
C ALA A 29 9.34 1.30 9.27
N GLY A 30 9.28 2.63 9.44
CA GLY A 30 9.54 3.61 8.40
C GLY A 30 8.28 3.86 7.55
N ASP A 31 8.11 5.08 7.06
CA ASP A 31 6.99 5.40 6.19
C ASP A 31 7.28 4.93 4.76
N ALA A 32 6.52 3.93 4.32
CA ALA A 32 6.63 3.42 2.96
C ALA A 32 5.37 3.70 2.13
N MET A 33 4.20 3.96 2.74
CA MET A 33 2.96 4.16 1.98
C MET A 33 2.77 5.59 1.47
N THR A 34 3.22 6.61 2.22
CA THR A 34 3.07 8.04 1.87
C THR A 34 4.37 8.65 1.36
N SER A 35 5.18 7.87 0.65
CA SER A 35 6.44 8.38 0.09
C SER A 35 6.19 9.57 -0.86
N ASN A 36 7.15 10.48 -0.93
CA ASN A 36 7.13 11.60 -1.87
C ASN A 36 7.55 11.21 -3.30
N ASN A 37 7.89 9.93 -3.53
CA ASN A 37 8.26 9.44 -4.85
C ASN A 37 6.98 8.98 -5.58
N PRO A 38 6.59 9.65 -6.68
CA PRO A 38 5.36 9.30 -7.40
C PRO A 38 5.35 7.88 -7.98
N THR A 39 6.52 7.24 -8.12
CA THR A 39 6.61 5.87 -8.65
C THR A 39 6.43 4.78 -7.62
N THR A 40 6.52 5.10 -6.32
CA THR A 40 6.40 4.10 -5.24
C THR A 40 5.43 4.49 -4.14
N VAL A 41 4.78 5.65 -4.24
CA VAL A 41 3.71 6.08 -3.34
C VAL A 41 2.49 5.16 -3.47
N HIS A 42 1.81 4.94 -2.35
CA HIS A 42 0.58 4.14 -2.29
C HIS A 42 -0.63 5.00 -1.89
N ASP A 43 -0.42 6.07 -1.13
CA ASP A 43 -1.47 7.06 -0.87
C ASP A 43 -1.98 7.69 -2.18
N ASN A 44 -3.28 7.96 -2.23
CA ASN A 44 -4.00 8.48 -3.38
C ASN A 44 -4.01 7.57 -4.64
N MET A 45 -3.42 6.37 -4.58
CA MET A 45 -3.46 5.40 -5.67
C MET A 45 -4.74 4.58 -5.67
N LYS A 46 -5.14 4.13 -6.85
CA LYS A 46 -6.27 3.21 -7.04
C LYS A 46 -5.82 1.78 -6.79
N PHE A 47 -6.77 0.92 -6.45
CA PHE A 47 -6.50 -0.49 -6.28
C PHE A 47 -6.38 -1.17 -7.65
N SER A 48 -5.26 -1.85 -7.86
CA SER A 48 -4.98 -2.61 -9.08
C SER A 48 -4.94 -4.10 -8.77
N ALA A 49 -5.55 -4.89 -9.63
CA ALA A 49 -5.59 -6.34 -9.57
C ALA A 49 -5.26 -6.92 -10.95
N LYS A 50 -4.96 -8.21 -11.01
CA LYS A 50 -4.56 -8.91 -12.26
C LYS A 50 -5.55 -8.74 -13.42
N ASP A 51 -6.83 -8.57 -13.09
CA ASP A 51 -7.93 -8.40 -14.04
C ASP A 51 -8.34 -6.93 -14.24
N ARG A 52 -7.71 -6.00 -13.52
CA ARG A 52 -8.04 -4.57 -13.56
C ARG A 52 -6.81 -3.73 -13.23
N ASP A 53 -6.11 -3.32 -14.28
CA ASP A 53 -4.99 -2.40 -14.19
C ASP A 53 -5.49 -0.96 -13.96
N GLN A 54 -5.15 -0.40 -12.81
CA GLN A 54 -5.45 0.99 -12.43
C GLN A 54 -4.20 1.70 -11.88
N ASP A 55 -3.02 1.15 -12.15
CA ASP A 55 -1.76 1.69 -11.66
C ASP A 55 -1.24 2.78 -12.61
N THR A 56 -0.09 3.38 -12.30
CA THR A 56 0.47 4.49 -13.11
C THR A 56 1.65 4.05 -13.97
N TYR A 57 1.98 2.76 -13.98
CA TYR A 57 3.04 2.22 -14.80
C TYR A 57 2.56 2.00 -16.24
N SER A 58 3.48 1.93 -17.20
CA SER A 58 3.12 1.63 -18.59
C SER A 58 2.83 0.14 -18.83
N GLY A 59 3.06 -0.71 -17.83
CA GLY A 59 2.62 -2.11 -17.80
C GLY A 59 1.84 -2.36 -16.52
N ASP A 60 1.51 -3.63 -16.26
CA ASP A 60 0.64 -4.01 -15.13
C ASP A 60 1.48 -4.55 -13.95
N CYS A 61 1.54 -3.78 -12.87
CA CYS A 61 2.24 -4.17 -11.65
C CYS A 61 1.55 -5.34 -10.94
N ALA A 62 0.22 -5.40 -10.94
CA ALA A 62 -0.52 -6.48 -10.27
C ALA A 62 -0.30 -7.84 -10.96
N THR A 63 -0.21 -7.85 -12.29
CA THR A 63 0.19 -9.04 -13.05
C THR A 63 1.66 -9.39 -12.81
N SER A 64 2.56 -8.41 -12.83
CA SER A 64 4.01 -8.64 -12.69
C SER A 64 4.40 -9.17 -11.31
N TYR A 65 3.71 -8.72 -10.25
CA TYR A 65 4.04 -9.07 -8.86
C TYR A 65 3.05 -10.03 -8.21
N ALA A 66 2.10 -10.57 -8.99
CA ALA A 66 1.16 -11.62 -8.57
C ALA A 66 0.45 -11.30 -7.24
N GLY A 67 -0.10 -10.09 -7.15
CA GLY A 67 -0.85 -9.61 -6.00
C GLY A 67 -1.60 -8.33 -6.31
N ALA A 68 -2.67 -8.07 -5.58
CA ALA A 68 -3.48 -6.87 -5.77
C ALA A 68 -3.16 -5.85 -4.68
N TRP A 69 -2.96 -4.59 -5.07
CA TRP A 69 -2.52 -3.53 -4.17
C TRP A 69 -2.84 -2.14 -4.73
N TRP A 70 -2.68 -1.11 -3.92
CA TRP A 70 -2.71 0.29 -4.35
C TRP A 70 -1.39 0.67 -5.04
N TYR A 71 -1.14 0.12 -6.22
CA TYR A 71 0.11 0.36 -6.96
C TYR A 71 0.12 1.76 -7.60
N SER A 72 1.29 2.41 -7.56
CA SER A 72 1.62 3.55 -8.43
C SER A 72 2.40 3.04 -9.64
N ALA A 73 3.65 3.45 -9.85
CA ALA A 73 4.53 2.74 -10.79
C ALA A 73 5.25 1.60 -10.05
N CYS A 74 4.39 0.73 -9.50
CA CYS A 74 4.65 -0.45 -8.68
C CYS A 74 4.71 -0.19 -7.18
N TYR A 75 5.80 -0.42 -6.44
CA TYR A 75 5.65 -0.41 -4.98
C TYR A 75 6.91 -0.09 -4.18
N SER A 76 6.68 0.48 -2.99
CA SER A 76 7.57 0.40 -1.84
C SER A 76 7.09 -0.65 -0.83
N VAL A 77 5.80 -1.02 -0.85
CA VAL A 77 5.16 -1.98 0.03
C VAL A 77 4.34 -3.00 -0.78
N ARG A 78 4.46 -4.28 -0.43
CA ARG A 78 3.54 -5.33 -0.90
C ARG A 78 3.28 -6.33 0.20
N LEU A 79 2.06 -6.32 0.73
CA LEU A 79 1.62 -7.24 1.78
C LEU A 79 0.69 -8.35 1.24
N ASN A 80 0.05 -8.11 0.10
CA ASN A 80 -0.94 -9.00 -0.51
C ASN A 80 -0.39 -9.73 -1.76
N VAL A 81 0.71 -10.47 -1.58
CA VAL A 81 1.37 -11.20 -2.67
C VAL A 81 1.61 -12.65 -2.30
N LYS A 82 1.69 -13.52 -3.31
CA LYS A 82 2.17 -14.90 -3.12
C LYS A 82 3.70 -14.89 -3.00
N GLY A 83 4.21 -14.87 -1.76
CA GLY A 83 5.64 -15.02 -1.48
C GLY A 83 6.15 -14.00 -0.46
N SER A 84 7.30 -13.42 -0.77
CA SER A 84 8.04 -12.51 0.10
C SER A 84 7.39 -11.11 0.17
N ILE A 85 6.78 -10.81 1.31
CA ILE A 85 6.26 -9.47 1.61
C ILE A 85 7.39 -8.45 1.77
N THR A 86 7.12 -7.19 1.43
CA THR A 86 8.09 -6.09 1.59
C THR A 86 7.47 -4.85 2.21
N TRP A 87 8.33 -4.06 2.86
CA TRP A 87 7.99 -2.78 3.49
C TRP A 87 9.22 -1.86 3.45
N GLY A 88 9.26 -0.94 2.48
CA GLY A 88 10.32 0.04 2.33
C GLY A 88 11.72 -0.59 2.43
N SER A 89 12.60 0.02 3.23
CA SER A 89 13.92 -0.54 3.53
C SER A 89 13.92 -1.53 4.71
N PHE A 90 12.84 -1.59 5.49
CA PHE A 90 12.76 -2.43 6.68
C PHE A 90 12.61 -3.91 6.34
N CYS A 91 11.73 -4.24 5.39
CA CYS A 91 11.40 -5.61 5.05
C CYS A 91 11.61 -5.86 3.55
N ASN A 92 12.58 -6.71 3.23
CA ASN A 92 12.95 -7.03 1.85
C ASN A 92 12.79 -8.53 1.58
N GLY A 93 11.62 -9.06 1.91
CA GLY A 93 11.25 -10.44 1.65
C GLY A 93 11.60 -11.45 2.75
N ASN A 94 12.12 -10.98 3.87
CA ASN A 94 12.49 -11.75 5.06
C ASN A 94 11.46 -11.67 6.19
N CYS A 95 10.35 -10.94 6.02
CA CYS A 95 9.30 -10.91 7.05
C CYS A 95 8.36 -12.10 6.90
N HIS A 96 7.99 -12.67 8.04
CA HIS A 96 7.17 -13.88 8.11
C HIS A 96 5.67 -13.61 8.06
N ALA A 97 5.23 -12.46 8.58
CA ALA A 97 3.82 -12.12 8.69
C ALA A 97 3.61 -10.61 8.63
N SER A 98 2.43 -10.22 8.17
CA SER A 98 1.92 -8.85 8.25
C SER A 98 0.45 -8.88 8.62
N ALA A 99 -0.03 -7.79 9.21
CA ALA A 99 -1.44 -7.58 9.50
C ALA A 99 -1.78 -6.11 9.30
N MET A 100 -2.93 -5.85 8.69
CA MET A 100 -3.52 -4.52 8.60
C MET A 100 -4.71 -4.49 9.55
N LEU A 101 -4.69 -3.57 10.52
CA LEU A 101 -5.73 -3.43 11.54
C LEU A 101 -6.21 -1.98 11.51
N ILE A 102 -7.52 -1.79 11.62
CA ILE A 102 -8.15 -0.46 11.66
C ILE A 102 -8.83 -0.27 13.02
N LYS A 103 -8.76 0.96 13.53
CA LYS A 103 -9.48 1.40 14.73
C LYS A 103 -10.21 2.71 14.42
N PRO A 104 -11.42 2.93 14.96
CA PRO A 104 -12.09 4.22 14.84
C PRO A 104 -11.20 5.35 15.40
N ALA A 105 -11.15 6.48 14.70
CA ALA A 105 -10.49 7.68 15.20
C ALA A 105 -11.30 8.27 16.36
N SER A 106 -10.61 8.74 17.39
CA SER A 106 -11.26 9.31 18.60
C SER A 106 -11.72 10.76 18.41
N TYR A 107 -11.51 11.34 17.23
CA TYR A 107 -11.82 12.73 16.90
C TYR A 107 -12.82 12.78 15.74
N CYS A 108 -13.84 13.63 15.90
CA CYS A 108 -14.87 13.93 14.91
C CYS A 108 -14.41 15.05 13.97
#